data_AF-A0A6P8YNK7-F1
#
_entry.id   AF-A0A6P8YNK7-F1
#
_cell.length_a   1.000
_cell.length_b   1.000
_cell.length_c   1.000
_cell.angle_alpha   90.00
_cell.angle_beta   90.00
_cell.angle_gamma   90.00
#
_symmetry.space_group_name_H-M   'P 1'
#
loop_
_entity.id
_entity.type
_entity.pdbx_description
1 polymer ?
#
loop_
_entity_poly.entity_id
_entity_poly.type
_entity_poly.pdbx_seq_one_letter_code
_entity_poly.pdbx_strand_id
1 'polypeptide(L)'
;MRLFRRLCNINKAVIAQFLPSAFEVAQNVNRSDCKVYLTVRNILNMKKQLSVSDWRKLSKVCSERGFGYQAFVALVSKDPGLSELKILFAALHQENFLSLILKAQTLQVFKMYEADCTADDHKFILDTVDEVTNKFQVLTPHIVKPLLFGVGVTSSWKEKCELLGSMLSTHDACVPELSALAAFRHGDFDYAWDQLRKAAAFLGGTNCCPELFHGIVESHILYPNEGLLSKLFDFIQEFSLSLPVSVAEEIDSILNKDVKTVSRFSTVGLSGHCSCCKRKLKKIPLTSEEKDSLLKSVEKRFEVNCKFTTYEAGELHEFKMFLKMSPPFTVVIDGANLFFRTKSSSNPFAIAKKTVKDLEDRGHKILLLGRNHMRGKTGFTSVFKNHITYFVRDRSVDDAYIIYAAVSGGPNTLLVSNDFYGTYYARMPQESRAAFRKWQLSHQVVGTGYLAANLVLPEFSPICQKSEDGSALHIPIVPNSSRNSFSPSGWLCIQRNVTKEQKSKSSTLWPVRKFDVEDVDRHFAFRNHAIQVREKIESSKNNTKSVKNLINVN
;
A
#
# COMPACT_ATOMS: atom_id res chain seq x y z
N MET A 1 31.07 -2.71 -3.91
CA MET A 1 31.34 -2.04 -2.61
C MET A 1 30.52 -0.78 -2.34
N ARG A 2 30.56 0.31 -3.14
CA ARG A 2 29.72 1.51 -2.87
C ARG A 2 28.21 1.26 -2.95
N LEU A 3 27.76 0.43 -3.90
CA LEU A 3 26.36 -0.01 -4.00
C LEU A 3 25.96 -0.85 -2.78
N PHE A 4 26.81 -1.81 -2.40
CA PHE A 4 26.60 -2.68 -1.22
C PHE A 4 26.48 -1.88 0.08
N ARG A 5 27.38 -0.91 0.33
CA ARG A 5 27.26 0.00 1.51
C ARG A 5 25.99 0.85 1.47
N ARG A 6 25.55 1.26 0.28
CA ARG A 6 24.30 2.02 0.11
C ARG A 6 23.07 1.15 0.36
N LEU A 7 23.07 -0.11 -0.07
CA LEU A 7 22.03 -1.10 0.19
C LEU A 7 21.96 -1.46 1.68
N CYS A 8 23.09 -1.67 2.35
CA CYS A 8 23.12 -1.85 3.81
C CYS A 8 22.53 -0.65 4.56
N ASN A 9 22.84 0.58 4.13
CA ASN A 9 22.29 1.80 4.75
C ASN A 9 20.78 1.98 4.47
N ILE A 10 20.31 1.61 3.28
CA ILE A 10 18.87 1.61 2.94
C ILE A 10 18.15 0.56 3.78
N ASN A 11 18.69 -0.65 3.90
CA ASN A 11 18.16 -1.71 4.77
C ASN A 11 18.06 -1.25 6.23
N LYS A 12 19.08 -0.55 6.77
CA LYS A 12 19.01 0.03 8.12
C LYS A 12 17.89 1.07 8.26
N ALA A 13 17.76 1.98 7.30
CA ALA A 13 16.72 3.02 7.32
C ALA A 13 15.31 2.46 7.16
N VAL A 14 15.13 1.42 6.35
CA VAL A 14 13.84 0.74 6.14
C VAL A 14 13.47 -0.08 7.38
N ILE A 15 14.40 -0.87 7.95
CA ILE A 15 14.15 -1.63 9.18
C ILE A 15 13.87 -0.69 10.37
N ALA A 16 14.51 0.49 10.42
CA ALA A 16 14.24 1.51 11.42
C ALA A 16 12.80 2.07 11.36
N GLN A 17 12.10 1.96 10.23
CA GLN A 17 10.67 2.33 10.10
C GLN A 17 9.72 1.30 10.70
N PHE A 18 10.21 0.09 11.02
CA PHE A 18 9.42 -0.99 11.65
C PHE A 18 9.68 -1.15 13.13
N LEU A 19 10.68 -0.46 13.68
CA LEU A 19 10.65 -0.10 15.09
C LEU A 19 9.50 0.90 15.23
N PRO A 20 8.62 0.73 16.23
CA PRO A 20 7.49 1.65 16.37
C PRO A 20 8.06 3.06 16.40
N SER A 21 7.53 3.91 15.51
CA SER A 21 8.02 5.27 15.40
C SER A 21 7.92 5.93 16.78
N ALA A 22 8.81 6.89 17.08
CA ALA A 22 8.69 7.67 18.32
C ALA A 22 7.27 8.25 18.49
N PHE A 23 6.56 8.45 17.38
CA PHE A 23 5.17 8.88 17.28
C PHE A 23 4.15 7.78 17.61
N GLU A 24 4.31 6.54 17.13
CA GLU A 24 3.45 5.39 17.49
C GLU A 24 3.65 4.94 18.93
N VAL A 25 4.88 5.02 19.45
CA VAL A 25 5.17 4.83 20.88
C VAL A 25 4.60 5.98 21.70
N ALA A 26 4.57 7.21 21.19
CA ALA A 26 3.96 8.33 21.91
C ALA A 26 2.41 8.30 21.86
N GLN A 27 1.79 7.76 20.81
CA GLN A 27 0.33 7.69 20.66
C GLN A 27 -0.32 6.49 21.36
N ASN A 28 0.36 5.34 21.42
CA ASN A 28 -0.20 4.09 21.97
C ASN A 28 0.26 3.75 23.39
N VAL A 29 1.08 4.59 24.02
CA VAL A 29 1.70 4.25 25.30
C VAL A 29 1.34 5.29 26.37
N ASN A 30 1.20 4.81 27.60
CA ASN A 30 0.81 5.59 28.76
C ASN A 30 1.76 6.79 28.96
N ARG A 31 1.30 7.88 29.60
CA ARG A 31 2.11 9.13 29.78
C ARG A 31 3.48 8.90 30.45
N SER A 32 3.64 7.81 31.20
CA SER A 32 4.88 7.38 31.86
C SER A 32 5.93 6.89 30.86
N ASP A 33 5.58 5.97 29.97
CA ASP A 33 6.53 5.37 29.02
C ASP A 33 7.15 6.38 28.04
N CYS A 34 6.38 7.39 27.66
CA CYS A 34 6.85 8.51 26.84
C CYS A 34 7.95 9.32 27.56
N LYS A 35 7.87 9.45 28.90
CA LYS A 35 8.91 10.13 29.70
C LYS A 35 10.21 9.34 29.72
N VAL A 36 10.15 8.02 29.86
CA VAL A 36 11.36 7.17 29.85
C VAL A 36 12.08 7.27 28.51
N TYR A 37 11.34 7.13 27.40
CA TYR A 37 11.89 7.28 26.07
C TYR A 37 12.59 8.63 25.88
N LEU A 38 11.91 9.74 26.22
CA LEU A 38 12.47 11.09 26.09
C LEU A 38 13.69 11.30 26.99
N THR A 39 13.67 10.77 28.21
CA THR A 39 14.79 10.87 29.16
C THR A 39 16.02 10.15 28.63
N VAL A 40 15.87 8.89 28.21
CA VAL A 40 16.97 8.11 27.62
C VAL A 40 17.49 8.79 26.35
N ARG A 41 16.59 9.24 25.46
CA ARG A 41 16.97 9.93 24.23
C ARG A 41 17.74 11.23 24.49
N ASN A 42 17.35 12.02 25.48
CA ASN A 42 18.05 13.24 25.86
C ASN A 42 19.45 12.94 26.41
N ILE A 43 19.58 11.88 27.20
CA ILE A 43 20.90 11.47 27.73
C ILE A 43 21.79 10.94 26.62
N LEU A 44 21.26 10.18 25.67
CA LEU A 44 22.00 9.76 24.47
C LEU A 44 22.43 10.95 23.59
N ASN A 45 21.67 12.06 23.58
CA ASN A 45 22.08 13.29 22.90
C ASN A 45 23.28 13.97 23.59
N MET A 46 23.34 13.89 24.93
CA MET A 46 24.44 14.47 25.72
C MET A 46 25.67 13.58 25.73
N LYS A 47 25.47 12.26 25.82
CA LYS A 47 26.50 11.24 25.91
C LYS A 47 26.24 10.18 24.85
N LYS A 48 27.02 10.24 23.76
CA LYS A 48 26.86 9.36 22.58
C LYS A 48 26.88 7.86 22.91
N GLN A 49 27.67 7.45 23.91
CA GLN A 49 27.79 6.05 24.32
C GLN A 49 27.62 5.90 25.83
N LEU A 50 26.76 4.97 26.24
CA LEU A 50 26.49 4.65 27.63
C LEU A 50 27.15 3.32 28.00
N SER A 51 27.88 3.31 29.11
CA SER A 51 28.43 2.08 29.70
C SER A 51 27.35 1.26 30.39
N VAL A 52 27.66 0.01 30.74
CA VAL A 52 26.77 -0.83 31.57
C VAL A 52 26.37 -0.10 32.87
N SER A 53 27.32 0.59 33.52
CA SER A 53 27.05 1.35 34.75
C SER A 53 26.07 2.51 34.52
N ASP A 54 26.19 3.21 33.39
CA ASP A 54 25.28 4.31 33.05
C ASP A 54 23.85 3.81 32.84
N TRP A 55 23.68 2.73 32.08
CA TRP A 55 22.37 2.11 31.86
C TRP A 55 21.72 1.62 33.16
N ARG A 56 22.52 1.08 34.09
CA ARG A 56 22.04 0.67 35.41
C ARG A 56 21.63 1.85 36.30
N LYS A 57 22.34 2.98 36.22
CA LYS A 57 21.90 4.21 36.90
C LYS A 57 20.58 4.70 36.32
N LEU A 58 20.45 4.66 34.99
CA LEU A 58 19.24 5.07 34.30
C LEU A 58 18.03 4.21 34.63
N SER A 59 18.20 2.88 34.70
CA SER A 59 17.10 1.98 35.07
C SER A 59 16.57 2.29 36.46
N LYS A 60 17.46 2.63 37.42
CA LYS A 60 17.09 3.02 38.78
C LYS A 60 16.43 4.39 38.85
N VAL A 61 16.88 5.36 38.06
CA VAL A 61 16.28 6.70 38.01
C VAL A 61 14.88 6.64 37.40
N CYS A 62 14.71 5.87 36.33
CA CYS A 62 13.44 5.78 35.64
C CYS A 62 12.45 4.84 36.37
N SER A 63 12.91 3.76 37.01
CA SER A 63 12.15 2.80 37.84
C SER A 63 10.73 2.41 37.34
N GLU A 64 10.46 2.57 36.05
CA GLU A 64 9.15 2.41 35.44
C GLU A 64 9.04 1.06 34.72
N ARG A 65 7.84 0.44 34.79
CA ARG A 65 7.52 -0.71 33.93
C ARG A 65 7.70 -0.29 32.48
N GLY A 66 8.38 -1.12 31.69
CA GLY A 66 8.66 -0.81 30.28
C GLY A 66 10.02 -0.16 30.01
N PHE A 67 10.83 0.15 31.05
CA PHE A 67 12.16 0.75 30.87
C PHE A 67 13.02 0.03 29.81
N GLY A 68 13.13 -1.30 29.88
CA GLY A 68 13.96 -2.06 28.95
C GLY A 68 13.58 -1.88 27.50
N TYR A 69 12.27 -1.89 27.19
CA TYR A 69 11.77 -1.67 25.84
C TYR A 69 11.99 -0.21 25.38
N GLN A 70 11.67 0.76 26.24
CA GLN A 70 11.84 2.18 25.90
C GLN A 70 13.32 2.57 25.71
N ALA A 71 14.21 2.03 26.55
CA ALA A 71 15.65 2.23 26.42
C ALA A 71 16.18 1.63 25.12
N PHE A 72 15.72 0.44 24.76
CA PHE A 72 16.04 -0.20 23.49
C PHE A 72 15.56 0.64 22.29
N VAL A 73 14.29 1.05 22.26
CA VAL A 73 13.75 1.88 21.16
C VAL A 73 14.48 3.22 21.07
N ALA A 74 14.78 3.87 22.20
CA ALA A 74 15.54 5.11 22.23
C ALA A 74 16.96 4.93 21.67
N LEU A 75 17.66 3.85 22.06
CA LEU A 75 18.99 3.55 21.55
C LEU A 75 18.97 3.28 20.05
N VAL A 76 18.06 2.43 19.56
CA VAL A 76 18.02 2.11 18.12
C VAL A 76 17.66 3.34 17.27
N SER A 77 16.86 4.28 17.80
CA SER A 77 16.59 5.56 17.12
C SER A 77 17.82 6.45 16.90
N LYS A 78 18.98 6.08 17.46
CA LYS A 78 20.28 6.73 17.27
C LYS A 78 21.20 6.03 16.27
N ASP A 79 20.72 4.99 15.59
CA ASP A 79 21.53 4.15 14.69
C ASP A 79 22.82 3.64 15.37
N PRO A 80 22.67 2.87 16.47
CA PRO A 80 23.78 2.45 17.31
C PRO A 80 24.65 1.40 16.62
N GLY A 81 25.83 1.11 17.15
CA GLY A 81 26.55 -0.11 16.78
C GLY A 81 25.94 -1.35 17.44
N LEU A 82 26.14 -2.56 16.87
CA LEU A 82 25.76 -3.82 17.53
C LEU A 82 26.41 -3.96 18.92
N SER A 83 27.64 -3.47 19.08
CA SER A 83 28.35 -3.43 20.36
C SER A 83 27.62 -2.61 21.44
N GLU A 84 27.00 -1.50 21.06
CA GLU A 84 26.26 -0.64 22.00
C GLU A 84 24.94 -1.30 22.44
N LEU A 85 24.28 -2.03 21.53
CA LEU A 85 23.11 -2.84 21.85
C LEU A 85 23.47 -3.99 22.82
N LYS A 86 24.61 -4.65 22.60
CA LYS A 86 25.13 -5.67 23.52
C LYS A 86 25.38 -5.11 24.93
N ILE A 87 25.91 -3.89 25.04
CA ILE A 87 26.10 -3.21 26.32
C ILE A 87 24.75 -2.97 27.02
N LEU A 88 23.72 -2.53 26.29
CA LEU A 88 22.38 -2.38 26.84
C LEU A 88 21.81 -3.74 27.30
N PHE A 89 21.92 -4.79 26.48
CA PHE A 89 21.42 -6.12 26.86
C PHE A 89 22.10 -6.66 28.11
N ALA A 90 23.42 -6.49 28.25
CA ALA A 90 24.15 -6.86 29.46
C ALA A 90 23.64 -6.10 30.69
N ALA A 91 23.37 -4.79 30.56
CA ALA A 91 22.83 -3.98 31.65
C ALA A 91 21.40 -4.40 32.05
N LEU A 92 20.54 -4.65 31.06
CA LEU A 92 19.15 -5.09 31.29
C LEU A 92 19.08 -6.49 31.90
N HIS A 93 20.01 -7.38 31.55
CA HIS A 93 20.13 -8.70 32.14
C HIS A 93 20.51 -8.62 33.62
N GLN A 94 21.52 -7.81 33.98
CA GLN A 94 21.96 -7.64 35.37
C GLN A 94 20.90 -7.05 36.30
N GLU A 95 20.00 -6.22 35.77
CA GLU A 95 18.94 -5.55 36.54
C GLU A 95 17.57 -6.26 36.41
N ASN A 96 17.53 -7.49 35.88
CA ASN A 96 16.32 -8.29 35.67
C ASN A 96 15.22 -7.61 34.81
N PHE A 97 15.61 -6.67 33.95
CA PHE A 97 14.69 -5.99 33.03
C PHE A 97 14.62 -6.68 31.65
N LEU A 98 15.51 -7.63 31.36
CA LEU A 98 15.51 -8.41 30.13
C LEU A 98 14.53 -9.60 30.20
N SER A 99 13.23 -9.31 30.09
CA SER A 99 12.21 -10.35 29.99
C SER A 99 12.34 -11.16 28.70
N LEU A 100 11.84 -12.40 28.68
CA LEU A 100 11.85 -13.24 27.46
C LEU A 100 11.13 -12.57 26.29
N ILE A 101 10.03 -11.86 26.56
CA ILE A 101 9.30 -11.09 25.54
C ILE A 101 10.19 -9.97 24.98
N LEU A 102 10.93 -9.27 25.83
CA LEU A 102 11.87 -8.24 25.39
C LEU A 102 13.02 -8.85 24.58
N LYS A 103 13.62 -9.97 25.01
CA LYS A 103 14.63 -10.71 24.21
C LYS A 103 14.11 -10.99 22.81
N ALA A 104 12.93 -11.60 22.71
CA ALA A 104 12.30 -11.93 21.43
C ALA A 104 12.10 -10.69 20.55
N GLN A 105 11.53 -9.62 21.09
CA GLN A 105 11.28 -8.36 20.37
C GLN A 105 12.57 -7.69 19.88
N THR A 106 13.69 -7.90 20.57
CA THR A 106 14.97 -7.31 20.21
C THR A 106 15.68 -8.04 19.08
N LEU A 107 15.32 -9.31 18.77
CA LEU A 107 16.07 -10.12 17.80
C LEU A 107 16.10 -9.51 16.38
N GLN A 108 15.12 -8.69 16.03
CA GLN A 108 15.11 -7.99 14.74
C GLN A 108 16.32 -7.07 14.53
N VAL A 109 17.03 -6.64 15.58
CA VAL A 109 18.23 -5.79 15.39
C VAL A 109 19.40 -6.55 14.82
N PHE A 110 19.52 -7.85 15.07
CA PHE A 110 20.59 -8.64 14.48
C PHE A 110 20.49 -8.66 12.95
N LYS A 111 19.29 -8.46 12.41
CA LYS A 111 19.10 -8.26 10.98
C LYS A 111 19.72 -6.95 10.47
N MET A 112 19.69 -5.89 11.27
CA MET A 112 20.29 -4.58 10.90
C MET A 112 21.83 -4.62 10.87
N TYR A 113 22.43 -5.53 11.65
CA TYR A 113 23.87 -5.68 11.83
C TYR A 113 24.36 -7.08 11.43
N GLU A 114 23.69 -7.70 10.45
CA GLU A 114 23.98 -9.09 10.04
C GLU A 114 25.47 -9.30 9.70
N ALA A 115 26.10 -8.33 9.05
CA ALA A 115 27.53 -8.41 8.70
C ALA A 115 28.47 -8.39 9.93
N ASP A 116 27.98 -7.89 11.07
CA ASP A 116 28.72 -7.77 12.33
C ASP A 116 28.36 -8.88 13.33
N CYS A 117 27.43 -9.78 12.97
CA CYS A 117 27.00 -10.90 13.82
C CYS A 117 28.10 -11.95 13.96
N THR A 118 28.29 -12.40 15.20
CA THR A 118 29.26 -13.45 15.57
C THR A 118 28.55 -14.79 15.81
N ALA A 119 29.32 -15.87 15.97
CA ALA A 119 28.78 -17.18 16.35
C ALA A 119 28.01 -17.12 17.68
N ASP A 120 28.47 -16.31 18.64
CA ASP A 120 27.78 -16.09 19.92
C ASP A 120 26.44 -15.38 19.73
N ASP A 121 26.34 -14.47 18.75
CA ASP A 121 25.08 -13.80 18.41
C ASP A 121 24.08 -14.78 17.78
N HIS A 122 24.55 -15.64 16.88
CA HIS A 122 23.71 -16.70 16.30
C HIS A 122 23.22 -17.65 17.39
N LYS A 123 24.10 -18.02 18.32
CA LYS A 123 23.73 -18.83 19.48
C LYS A 123 22.68 -18.12 20.35
N PHE A 124 22.87 -16.84 20.67
CA PHE A 124 21.90 -16.06 21.44
C PHE A 124 20.52 -16.00 20.77
N ILE A 125 20.47 -15.84 19.45
CA ILE A 125 19.23 -15.85 18.67
C ILE A 125 18.52 -17.19 18.79
N LEU A 126 19.24 -18.29 18.55
CA LEU A 126 18.67 -19.65 18.57
C LEU A 126 18.22 -20.04 19.99
N ASP A 127 19.05 -19.78 21.01
CA ASP A 127 18.71 -20.03 22.41
C ASP A 127 17.46 -19.24 22.82
N THR A 128 17.33 -17.97 22.37
CA THR A 128 16.13 -17.16 22.63
C THR A 128 14.89 -17.74 21.94
N VAL A 129 15.02 -18.20 20.70
CA VAL A 129 13.91 -18.83 19.97
C VAL A 129 13.46 -20.09 20.71
N ASP A 130 14.39 -20.94 21.12
CA ASP A 130 14.10 -22.17 21.85
C ASP A 130 13.46 -21.89 23.21
N GLU A 131 13.95 -20.89 23.96
CA GLU A 131 13.30 -20.43 25.20
C GLU A 131 11.84 -20.00 24.96
N VAL A 132 11.57 -19.27 23.87
CA VAL A 132 10.21 -18.81 23.52
C VAL A 132 9.32 -19.98 23.11
N THR A 133 9.77 -20.84 22.20
CA THR A 133 8.96 -21.95 21.68
C THR A 133 8.70 -23.02 22.74
N ASN A 134 9.60 -23.19 23.71
CA ASN A 134 9.38 -24.08 24.85
C ASN A 134 8.38 -23.49 25.86
N LYS A 135 8.36 -22.17 26.03
CA LYS A 135 7.50 -21.51 27.03
C LYS A 135 6.07 -21.31 26.54
N PHE A 136 5.88 -21.02 25.25
CA PHE A 136 4.57 -20.64 24.70
C PHE A 136 4.15 -21.63 23.62
N GLN A 137 2.93 -22.15 23.70
CA GLN A 137 2.40 -23.08 22.68
C GLN A 137 1.89 -22.36 21.43
N VAL A 138 1.44 -21.12 21.57
CA VAL A 138 0.89 -20.30 20.50
C VAL A 138 1.51 -18.91 20.58
N LEU A 139 1.93 -18.37 19.44
CA LEU A 139 2.59 -17.08 19.33
C LEU A 139 1.76 -16.11 18.50
N THR A 140 1.80 -14.83 18.88
CA THR A 140 1.17 -13.76 18.11
C THR A 140 2.12 -13.22 17.03
N PRO A 141 1.62 -12.59 15.95
CA PRO A 141 2.46 -11.97 14.93
C PRO A 141 3.49 -10.98 15.49
N HIS A 142 3.16 -10.28 16.58
CA HIS A 142 4.05 -9.33 17.25
C HIS A 142 5.33 -10.01 17.79
N ILE A 143 5.25 -11.27 18.24
CA ILE A 143 6.40 -12.01 18.76
C ILE A 143 7.10 -12.76 17.64
N VAL A 144 6.35 -13.39 16.74
CA VAL A 144 6.91 -14.19 15.63
C VAL A 144 7.74 -13.34 14.68
N LYS A 145 7.30 -12.12 14.34
CA LYS A 145 7.99 -11.28 13.36
C LYS A 145 9.44 -10.95 13.76
N PRO A 146 9.73 -10.44 14.98
CA PRO A 146 11.11 -10.24 15.43
C PRO A 146 11.96 -11.52 15.47
N LEU A 147 11.36 -12.65 15.85
CA LEU A 147 12.06 -13.94 15.88
C LEU A 147 12.47 -14.36 14.47
N LEU A 148 11.57 -14.30 13.49
CA LEU A 148 11.86 -14.63 12.09
C LEU A 148 12.98 -13.76 11.52
N PHE A 149 13.02 -12.46 11.85
CA PHE A 149 14.14 -11.61 11.43
C PHE A 149 15.47 -12.04 12.02
N GLY A 150 15.51 -12.39 13.31
CA GLY A 150 16.71 -12.90 13.96
C GLY A 150 17.14 -14.24 13.38
N VAL A 151 16.22 -15.19 13.27
CA VAL A 151 16.52 -16.53 12.74
C VAL A 151 16.98 -16.47 11.28
N GLY A 152 16.45 -15.53 10.51
CA GLY A 152 16.85 -15.29 9.13
C GLY A 152 18.32 -14.91 8.92
N VAL A 153 19.11 -14.62 9.98
CA VAL A 153 20.58 -14.44 9.89
C VAL A 153 21.38 -15.70 10.25
N THR A 154 20.70 -16.78 10.65
CA THR A 154 21.33 -18.02 11.14
C THR A 154 21.27 -19.15 10.11
N SER A 155 22.16 -20.13 10.21
CA SER A 155 22.15 -21.31 9.34
C SER A 155 20.92 -22.20 9.51
N SER A 156 20.26 -22.15 10.68
CA SER A 156 19.05 -22.93 10.99
C SER A 156 17.76 -22.21 10.60
N TRP A 157 17.83 -21.21 9.72
CA TRP A 157 16.69 -20.37 9.33
C TRP A 157 15.48 -21.18 8.87
N LYS A 158 15.68 -22.20 8.03
CA LYS A 158 14.58 -22.94 7.39
C LYS A 158 13.74 -23.71 8.40
N GLU A 159 14.39 -24.55 9.20
CA GLU A 159 13.75 -25.35 10.26
C GLU A 159 12.99 -24.47 11.26
N LYS A 160 13.64 -23.40 11.74
CA LYS A 160 13.05 -22.52 12.74
C LYS A 160 11.92 -21.64 12.18
N CYS A 161 11.99 -21.22 10.92
CA CYS A 161 10.89 -20.52 10.25
C CYS A 161 9.64 -21.42 10.14
N GLU A 162 9.82 -22.70 9.84
CA GLU A 162 8.73 -23.69 9.77
C GLU A 162 8.12 -23.94 11.16
N LEU A 163 8.97 -24.10 12.19
CA LEU A 163 8.53 -24.20 13.57
C LEU A 163 7.69 -22.99 13.98
N LEU A 164 8.23 -21.77 13.83
CA LEU A 164 7.53 -20.53 14.17
C LEU A 164 6.24 -20.34 13.38
N GLY A 165 6.20 -20.80 12.12
CA GLY A 165 5.01 -20.82 11.30
C GLY A 165 3.90 -21.71 11.86
N SER A 166 4.25 -22.91 12.35
CA SER A 166 3.28 -23.84 12.95
C SER A 166 2.68 -23.36 14.28
N MET A 167 3.39 -22.46 14.98
CA MET A 167 2.98 -21.91 16.27
C MET A 167 2.19 -20.59 16.16
N LEU A 168 2.06 -20.02 14.95
CA LEU A 168 1.42 -18.72 14.76
C LEU A 168 -0.10 -18.82 14.99
N SER A 169 -0.64 -17.95 15.84
CA SER A 169 -2.06 -17.92 16.24
C SER A 169 -3.05 -17.63 15.10
N THR A 170 -2.56 -17.08 14.00
CA THR A 170 -3.37 -16.55 12.90
C THR A 170 -2.69 -16.85 11.58
N HIS A 171 -3.45 -17.21 10.55
CA HIS A 171 -2.91 -17.22 9.20
C HIS A 171 -2.66 -15.78 8.74
N ASP A 172 -1.39 -15.42 8.57
CA ASP A 172 -0.92 -14.09 8.16
C ASP A 172 0.18 -14.28 7.10
N ALA A 173 0.31 -13.31 6.19
CA ALA A 173 1.41 -13.23 5.23
C ALA A 173 2.78 -13.13 5.92
N CYS A 174 2.85 -12.66 7.18
CA CYS A 174 4.11 -12.38 7.87
C CYS A 174 5.13 -13.53 7.86
N VAL A 175 4.70 -14.76 8.17
CA VAL A 175 5.60 -15.93 8.17
C VAL A 175 6.11 -16.21 6.76
N PRO A 176 5.26 -16.47 5.75
CA PRO A 176 5.75 -16.76 4.41
C PRO A 176 6.55 -15.60 3.79
N GLU A 177 6.22 -14.33 4.07
CA GLU A 177 7.01 -13.17 3.60
C GLU A 177 8.44 -13.19 4.17
N LEU A 178 8.59 -13.39 5.47
CA LEU A 178 9.91 -13.38 6.11
C LEU A 178 10.70 -14.66 5.86
N SER A 179 10.03 -15.80 5.73
CA SER A 179 10.64 -17.05 5.26
C SER A 179 11.17 -16.89 3.84
N ALA A 180 10.42 -16.25 2.94
CA ALA A 180 10.90 -15.95 1.59
C ALA A 180 12.13 -15.03 1.62
N LEU A 181 12.11 -13.99 2.44
CA LEU A 181 13.25 -13.09 2.61
C LEU A 181 14.50 -13.82 3.12
N ALA A 182 14.37 -14.68 4.12
CA ALA A 182 15.47 -15.51 4.61
C ALA A 182 16.01 -16.45 3.52
N ALA A 183 15.11 -17.07 2.75
CA ALA A 183 15.47 -17.98 1.67
C ALA A 183 16.23 -17.28 0.52
N PHE A 184 15.78 -16.10 0.09
CA PHE A 184 16.50 -15.30 -0.91
C PHE A 184 17.94 -15.00 -0.49
N ARG A 185 18.18 -14.75 0.80
CA ARG A 185 19.51 -14.46 1.35
C ARG A 185 20.42 -15.67 1.44
N HIS A 186 19.84 -16.84 1.68
CA HIS A 186 20.58 -18.10 1.73
C HIS A 186 20.70 -18.79 0.37
N GLY A 187 20.17 -18.20 -0.70
CA GLY A 187 20.26 -18.74 -2.05
C GLY A 187 19.28 -19.88 -2.36
N ASP A 188 18.31 -20.16 -1.47
CA ASP A 188 17.25 -21.16 -1.70
C ASP A 188 16.08 -20.50 -2.46
N PHE A 189 16.30 -20.19 -3.75
CA PHE A 189 15.35 -19.40 -4.53
C PHE A 189 14.02 -20.11 -4.79
N ASP A 190 14.03 -21.43 -4.96
CA ASP A 190 12.80 -22.19 -5.21
C ASP A 190 11.88 -22.14 -3.99
N TYR A 191 12.42 -22.35 -2.79
CA TYR A 191 11.67 -22.16 -1.55
C TYR A 191 11.24 -20.70 -1.38
N ALA A 192 12.11 -19.74 -1.74
CA ALA A 192 11.78 -18.32 -1.63
C ALA A 192 10.55 -17.93 -2.46
N TRP A 193 10.48 -18.37 -3.72
CA TRP A 193 9.33 -18.10 -4.60
C TRP A 193 8.07 -18.85 -4.19
N ASP A 194 8.19 -20.07 -3.66
CA ASP A 194 7.06 -20.81 -3.09
C ASP A 194 6.45 -20.09 -1.88
N GLN A 195 7.29 -19.69 -0.91
CA GLN A 195 6.84 -18.92 0.25
C GLN A 195 6.24 -17.57 -0.16
N LEU A 196 6.83 -16.91 -1.15
CA LEU A 196 6.32 -15.64 -1.64
C LEU A 196 4.92 -15.77 -2.28
N ARG A 197 4.66 -16.84 -3.04
CA ARG A 197 3.31 -17.13 -3.56
C ARG A 197 2.32 -17.44 -2.44
N LYS A 198 2.75 -18.18 -1.40
CA LYS A 198 1.93 -18.41 -0.20
C LYS A 198 1.58 -17.09 0.50
N ALA A 199 2.55 -16.20 0.66
CA ALA A 199 2.33 -14.87 1.23
C ALA A 199 1.32 -14.07 0.40
N ALA A 200 1.43 -14.09 -0.92
CA ALA A 200 0.57 -13.34 -1.82
C ALA A 200 -0.92 -13.71 -1.68
N ALA A 201 -1.23 -14.97 -1.41
CA ALA A 201 -2.60 -15.42 -1.11
C ALA A 201 -3.21 -14.71 0.11
N PHE A 202 -2.35 -14.30 1.06
CA PHE A 202 -2.75 -13.54 2.24
C PHE A 202 -2.59 -12.03 2.06
N LEU A 203 -2.00 -11.50 1.00
CA LEU A 203 -1.79 -10.04 0.93
C LEU A 203 -3.10 -9.26 0.73
N GLY A 204 -4.11 -9.85 0.10
CA GLY A 204 -5.43 -9.22 -0.05
C GLY A 204 -5.36 -7.79 -0.60
N GLY A 205 -4.58 -7.58 -1.66
CA GLY A 205 -4.41 -6.26 -2.29
C GLY A 205 -3.48 -5.29 -1.55
N THR A 206 -2.83 -5.74 -0.48
CA THR A 206 -1.72 -5.01 0.17
C THR A 206 -0.39 -5.38 -0.50
N ASN A 207 0.62 -4.51 -0.36
CA ASN A 207 1.94 -4.79 -0.92
C ASN A 207 2.78 -5.67 0.01
N CYS A 208 3.78 -6.37 -0.54
CA CYS A 208 4.79 -7.04 0.27
C CYS A 208 5.56 -6.05 1.16
N CYS A 209 6.22 -6.56 2.21
CA CYS A 209 7.15 -5.71 2.97
C CYS A 209 8.30 -5.20 2.08
N PRO A 210 8.73 -3.93 2.22
CA PRO A 210 9.83 -3.38 1.42
C PRO A 210 11.14 -4.18 1.53
N GLU A 211 11.43 -4.76 2.69
CA GLU A 211 12.63 -5.58 2.92
C GLU A 211 12.70 -6.80 2.03
N LEU A 212 11.55 -7.42 1.76
CA LEU A 212 11.49 -8.57 0.86
C LEU A 212 11.90 -8.16 -0.55
N PHE A 213 11.38 -7.04 -1.05
CA PHE A 213 11.78 -6.52 -2.35
C PHE A 213 13.26 -6.16 -2.40
N HIS A 214 13.79 -5.47 -1.38
CA HIS A 214 15.21 -5.18 -1.28
C HIS A 214 16.05 -6.47 -1.25
N GLY A 215 15.62 -7.49 -0.50
CA GLY A 215 16.28 -8.80 -0.46
C GLY A 215 16.33 -9.46 -1.84
N ILE A 216 15.26 -9.40 -2.62
CA ILE A 216 15.24 -9.95 -4.00
C ILE A 216 16.22 -9.19 -4.91
N VAL A 217 16.26 -7.86 -4.80
CA VAL A 217 17.17 -7.02 -5.59
C VAL A 217 18.63 -7.28 -5.20
N GLU A 218 18.93 -7.40 -3.91
CA GLU A 218 20.25 -7.81 -3.39
C GLU A 218 20.67 -9.18 -3.92
N SER A 219 19.80 -10.19 -3.81
CA SER A 219 20.06 -11.52 -4.34
C SER A 219 20.27 -11.49 -5.86
N HIS A 220 19.56 -10.64 -6.61
CA HIS A 220 19.81 -10.50 -8.04
C HIS A 220 21.21 -9.93 -8.34
N ILE A 221 21.69 -8.99 -7.52
CA ILE A 221 23.04 -8.43 -7.68
C ILE A 221 24.10 -9.49 -7.38
N LEU A 222 23.88 -10.34 -6.37
CA LEU A 222 24.80 -11.41 -5.99
C LEU A 222 24.77 -12.59 -6.98
N TYR A 223 23.59 -12.90 -7.52
CA TYR A 223 23.32 -14.04 -8.40
C TYR A 223 22.66 -13.56 -9.72
N PRO A 224 23.38 -12.83 -10.59
CA PRO A 224 22.79 -12.18 -11.77
C PRO A 224 22.23 -13.15 -12.80
N ASN A 225 22.74 -14.39 -12.85
CA ASN A 225 22.33 -15.41 -13.82
C ASN A 225 20.96 -16.06 -13.48
N GLU A 226 20.46 -15.89 -12.26
CA GLU A 226 19.19 -16.48 -11.81
C GLU A 226 17.94 -15.78 -12.35
N GLY A 227 18.12 -14.64 -13.02
CA GLY A 227 17.01 -13.89 -13.63
C GLY A 227 15.97 -13.36 -12.62
N LEU A 228 16.36 -13.18 -11.35
CA LEU A 228 15.44 -12.86 -10.25
C LEU A 228 14.60 -11.60 -10.48
N LEU A 229 15.15 -10.54 -11.12
CA LEU A 229 14.37 -9.35 -11.45
C LEU A 229 13.24 -9.64 -12.46
N SER A 230 13.45 -10.54 -13.43
CA SER A 230 12.37 -10.90 -14.36
C SER A 230 11.27 -11.66 -13.62
N LYS A 231 11.64 -12.64 -12.79
CA LYS A 231 10.70 -13.38 -11.95
C LYS A 231 9.93 -12.44 -11.00
N LEU A 232 10.60 -11.42 -10.46
CA LEU A 232 9.97 -10.39 -9.65
C LEU A 232 8.93 -9.59 -10.43
N PHE A 233 9.23 -9.17 -11.66
CA PHE A 233 8.26 -8.44 -12.48
C PHE A 233 7.05 -9.29 -12.82
N ASP A 234 7.26 -10.57 -13.13
CA ASP A 234 6.17 -11.52 -13.39
C ASP A 234 5.30 -11.68 -12.13
N PHE A 235 5.92 -11.84 -10.95
CA PHE A 235 5.21 -11.91 -9.67
C PHE A 235 4.42 -10.63 -9.35
N ILE A 236 5.03 -9.46 -9.51
CA ILE A 236 4.35 -8.17 -9.29
C ILE A 236 3.16 -8.01 -10.24
N GLN A 237 3.31 -8.44 -11.50
CA GLN A 237 2.24 -8.41 -12.49
C GLN A 237 1.11 -9.38 -12.12
N GLU A 238 1.44 -10.63 -11.79
CA GLU A 238 0.51 -11.68 -11.40
C GLU A 238 -0.38 -11.26 -10.23
N PHE A 239 0.24 -10.73 -9.17
CA PHE A 239 -0.47 -10.32 -7.95
C PHE A 239 -0.87 -8.85 -7.92
N SER A 240 -0.72 -8.13 -9.04
CA SER A 240 -1.06 -6.70 -9.18
C SER A 240 -0.43 -5.81 -8.09
N LEU A 241 0.81 -6.11 -7.69
CA LEU A 241 1.53 -5.40 -6.65
C LEU A 241 2.13 -4.08 -7.16
N SER A 242 2.63 -3.28 -6.22
CA SER A 242 3.33 -2.02 -6.48
C SER A 242 4.77 -2.12 -5.98
N LEU A 243 5.63 -1.16 -6.34
CA LEU A 243 7.00 -1.07 -5.82
C LEU A 243 7.10 0.05 -4.77
N PRO A 244 7.74 -0.19 -3.61
CA PRO A 244 8.24 0.90 -2.78
C PRO A 244 9.21 1.78 -3.57
N VAL A 245 9.19 3.09 -3.34
CA VAL A 245 10.04 4.04 -4.08
C VAL A 245 11.52 3.72 -3.97
N SER A 246 12.01 3.28 -2.80
CA SER A 246 13.43 2.90 -2.61
C SER A 246 13.83 1.73 -3.52
N VAL A 247 12.97 0.72 -3.61
CA VAL A 247 13.18 -0.45 -4.46
C VAL A 247 13.14 -0.05 -5.94
N ALA A 248 12.21 0.82 -6.32
CA ALA A 248 12.11 1.33 -7.69
C ALA A 248 13.39 2.07 -8.11
N GLU A 249 14.02 2.85 -7.22
CA GLU A 249 15.29 3.52 -7.47
C GLU A 249 16.44 2.52 -7.69
N GLU A 250 16.48 1.44 -6.91
CA GLU A 250 17.50 0.39 -7.07
C GLU A 250 17.34 -0.36 -8.40
N ILE A 251 16.11 -0.78 -8.72
CA ILE A 251 15.79 -1.43 -9.98
C ILE A 251 16.12 -0.51 -11.16
N ASP A 252 15.77 0.77 -11.08
CA ASP A 252 16.10 1.76 -12.10
C ASP A 252 17.62 1.84 -12.35
N SER A 253 18.39 1.94 -11.27
CA SER A 253 19.85 1.99 -11.32
C SER A 253 20.47 0.71 -11.90
N ILE A 254 19.87 -0.46 -11.64
CA ILE A 254 20.35 -1.74 -12.20
C ILE A 254 20.02 -1.82 -13.69
N LEU A 255 18.76 -1.62 -14.07
CA LEU A 255 18.28 -1.80 -15.44
C LEU A 255 18.92 -0.82 -16.42
N ASN A 256 19.23 0.41 -15.98
CA ASN A 256 19.86 1.40 -16.86
C ASN A 256 21.33 1.10 -17.20
N LYS A 257 21.98 0.15 -16.51
CA LYS A 257 23.32 -0.33 -16.89
C LYS A 257 23.30 -1.18 -18.15
N ASP A 258 22.19 -1.87 -18.44
CA ASP A 258 22.02 -2.63 -19.67
C ASP A 258 21.80 -1.68 -20.86
N VAL A 259 22.61 -1.82 -21.90
CA VAL A 259 22.54 -1.02 -23.12
C VAL A 259 21.21 -1.16 -23.87
N LYS A 260 20.49 -2.27 -23.73
CA LYS A 260 19.20 -2.54 -24.41
C LYS A 260 17.98 -2.19 -23.57
N THR A 261 18.16 -1.72 -22.34
CA THR A 261 17.08 -1.41 -21.42
C THR A 261 17.10 0.06 -21.01
N VAL A 262 15.90 0.64 -20.90
CA VAL A 262 15.64 1.96 -20.32
C VAL A 262 14.61 1.79 -19.22
N SER A 263 14.97 2.18 -18.01
CA SER A 263 14.04 2.34 -16.89
C SER A 263 13.94 3.81 -16.52
N ARG A 264 12.74 4.31 -16.24
CA ARG A 264 12.52 5.70 -15.79
C ARG A 264 11.30 5.81 -14.89
N PHE A 265 11.38 6.72 -13.93
CA PHE A 265 10.20 7.22 -13.23
C PHE A 265 9.30 8.00 -14.18
N SER A 266 7.99 7.86 -14.00
CA SER A 266 6.97 8.41 -14.89
C SER A 266 5.67 8.66 -14.14
N THR A 267 4.76 9.33 -14.82
CA THR A 267 3.39 9.62 -14.37
C THR A 267 2.44 9.23 -15.49
N VAL A 268 1.25 8.75 -15.15
CA VAL A 268 0.22 8.46 -16.15
C VAL A 268 -0.91 9.45 -15.97
N GLY A 269 -1.13 10.26 -17.01
CA GLY A 269 -2.21 11.24 -17.03
C GLY A 269 -3.58 10.58 -17.14
N LEU A 270 -4.64 11.39 -17.06
CA LEU A 270 -6.03 10.91 -17.15
C LEU A 270 -6.34 10.17 -18.45
N SER A 271 -5.62 10.48 -19.53
CA SER A 271 -5.72 9.80 -20.82
C SER A 271 -5.11 8.39 -20.84
N GLY A 272 -4.55 7.91 -19.73
CA GLY A 272 -3.85 6.63 -19.65
C GLY A 272 -2.50 6.59 -20.37
N HIS A 273 -1.98 7.73 -20.84
CA HIS A 273 -0.68 7.77 -21.53
C HIS A 273 0.46 8.00 -20.54
N CYS A 274 1.49 7.16 -20.60
CA CYS A 274 2.71 7.29 -19.82
C CYS A 274 3.49 8.55 -20.21
N SER A 275 3.88 9.37 -19.24
CA SER A 275 4.63 10.60 -19.51
C SER A 275 6.04 10.35 -20.04
N CYS A 276 6.63 9.17 -19.77
CA CYS A 276 7.95 8.75 -20.25
C CYS A 276 7.88 8.20 -21.67
N CYS A 277 7.19 7.08 -21.89
CA CYS A 277 7.22 6.41 -23.18
C CYS A 277 6.06 6.77 -24.12
N LYS A 278 5.12 7.61 -23.67
CA LYS A 278 3.91 8.04 -24.39
C LYS A 278 2.92 6.92 -24.75
N ARG A 279 3.19 5.67 -24.35
CA ARG A 279 2.29 4.55 -24.62
C ARG A 279 1.09 4.58 -23.70
N LYS A 280 -0.04 4.08 -24.22
CA LYS A 280 -1.28 3.96 -23.49
C LYS A 280 -1.28 2.70 -22.63
N LEU A 281 -1.74 2.84 -21.40
CA LEU A 281 -1.98 1.74 -20.47
C LEU A 281 -3.39 1.17 -20.71
N LYS A 282 -3.56 -0.13 -20.48
CA LYS A 282 -4.84 -0.81 -20.68
C LYS A 282 -5.77 -0.58 -19.50
N LYS A 283 -7.07 -0.53 -19.79
CA LYS A 283 -8.12 -0.82 -18.82
C LYS A 283 -8.29 -2.33 -18.74
N ILE A 284 -7.86 -2.91 -17.63
CA ILE A 284 -7.90 -4.35 -17.37
C ILE A 284 -9.18 -4.63 -16.57
N PRO A 285 -10.19 -5.33 -17.15
CA PRO A 285 -11.40 -5.67 -16.44
C PRO A 285 -11.14 -6.73 -15.37
N LEU A 286 -12.11 -6.93 -14.48
CA LEU A 286 -12.13 -8.12 -13.63
C LEU A 286 -12.35 -9.37 -14.49
N THR A 287 -11.75 -10.49 -14.10
CA THR A 287 -12.17 -11.80 -14.62
C THR A 287 -13.54 -12.19 -14.06
N SER A 288 -14.19 -13.17 -14.68
CA SER A 288 -15.48 -13.68 -14.20
C SER A 288 -15.35 -14.24 -12.77
N GLU A 289 -14.25 -14.91 -12.47
CA GLU A 289 -13.97 -15.50 -11.16
C GLU A 289 -13.73 -14.41 -10.10
N GLU A 290 -12.97 -13.37 -10.44
CA GLU A 290 -12.76 -12.21 -9.57
C GLU A 290 -14.09 -11.49 -9.29
N LYS A 291 -14.92 -11.30 -10.31
CA LYS A 291 -16.24 -10.69 -10.18
C LYS A 291 -17.16 -11.51 -9.27
N ASP A 292 -17.26 -12.82 -9.49
CA ASP A 292 -18.13 -13.70 -8.71
C ASP A 292 -17.66 -13.82 -7.26
N SER A 293 -16.34 -13.90 -7.04
CA SER A 293 -15.75 -13.85 -5.70
C SER A 293 -16.07 -12.54 -4.99
N LEU A 294 -15.92 -11.41 -5.68
CA LEU A 294 -16.25 -10.10 -5.14
C LEU A 294 -17.74 -9.97 -4.81
N LEU A 295 -18.63 -10.40 -5.70
CA LEU A 295 -20.08 -10.39 -5.46
C LEU A 295 -20.45 -11.26 -4.26
N LYS A 296 -19.92 -12.49 -4.17
CA LYS A 296 -20.14 -13.38 -3.01
C LYS A 296 -19.67 -12.73 -1.71
N SER A 297 -18.52 -12.06 -1.73
CA SER A 297 -18.03 -11.34 -0.55
C SER A 297 -18.91 -10.16 -0.16
N VAL A 298 -19.46 -9.42 -1.13
CA VAL A 298 -20.42 -8.36 -0.88
C VAL A 298 -21.70 -8.97 -0.31
N GLU A 299 -22.15 -10.11 -0.85
CA GLU A 299 -23.36 -10.80 -0.43
C GLU A 299 -23.29 -11.31 1.02
N LYS A 300 -22.16 -11.92 1.40
CA LYS A 300 -21.90 -12.35 2.80
C LYS A 300 -22.05 -11.21 3.80
N ARG A 301 -21.92 -9.94 3.41
CA ARG A 301 -22.13 -8.81 4.34
C ARG A 301 -23.57 -8.68 4.78
N PHE A 302 -24.51 -9.00 3.90
CA PHE A 302 -25.91 -9.02 4.24
C PHE A 302 -26.25 -10.22 5.15
N GLU A 303 -25.36 -11.23 5.24
CA GLU A 303 -25.53 -12.40 6.09
C GLU A 303 -24.92 -12.21 7.50
N VAL A 304 -23.78 -11.50 7.60
CA VAL A 304 -22.91 -11.55 8.79
C VAL A 304 -23.24 -10.52 9.89
N ASN A 305 -24.04 -9.47 9.64
CA ASN A 305 -24.17 -8.35 10.60
C ASN A 305 -25.59 -7.81 10.85
N CYS A 306 -26.55 -8.67 11.23
CA CYS A 306 -27.48 -8.31 12.31
C CYS A 306 -28.34 -9.50 12.77
N LYS A 307 -28.05 -10.02 13.97
CA LYS A 307 -29.01 -10.78 14.80
C LYS A 307 -30.25 -9.95 15.21
N PHE A 308 -30.46 -8.75 14.65
CA PHE A 308 -31.52 -7.83 15.05
C PHE A 308 -32.45 -7.34 13.94
N THR A 309 -32.36 -7.78 12.67
CA THR A 309 -33.46 -7.50 11.73
C THR A 309 -33.54 -8.52 10.59
N THR A 310 -34.62 -9.30 10.57
CA THR A 310 -35.19 -9.97 9.39
C THR A 310 -35.43 -9.04 8.18
N TYR A 311 -35.31 -7.73 8.37
CA TYR A 311 -35.57 -6.69 7.37
C TYR A 311 -34.49 -6.54 6.28
N GLU A 312 -33.22 -6.87 6.54
CA GLU A 312 -32.12 -6.66 5.57
C GLU A 312 -32.07 -7.74 4.47
N ALA A 313 -32.44 -8.98 4.79
CA ALA A 313 -32.48 -10.07 3.80
C ALA A 313 -33.59 -9.86 2.76
N GLY A 314 -34.78 -9.39 3.20
CA GLY A 314 -35.89 -9.04 2.31
C GLY A 314 -35.56 -7.84 1.42
N GLU A 315 -34.92 -6.80 1.97
CA GLU A 315 -34.48 -5.64 1.19
C GLU A 315 -33.44 -6.00 0.13
N LEU A 316 -32.47 -6.87 0.47
CA LEU A 316 -31.52 -7.36 -0.52
C LEU A 316 -32.22 -8.12 -1.65
N HIS A 317 -33.19 -8.98 -1.32
CA HIS A 317 -33.93 -9.71 -2.34
C HIS A 317 -34.71 -8.76 -3.26
N GLU A 318 -35.44 -7.80 -2.70
CA GLU A 318 -36.14 -6.73 -3.43
C GLU A 318 -35.18 -5.97 -4.34
N PHE A 319 -33.99 -5.62 -3.83
CA PHE A 319 -32.98 -4.91 -4.60
C PHE A 319 -32.41 -5.74 -5.76
N LYS A 320 -32.11 -7.02 -5.52
CA LYS A 320 -31.64 -7.92 -6.60
C LYS A 320 -32.71 -8.10 -7.67
N MET A 321 -33.99 -8.23 -7.29
CA MET A 321 -35.10 -8.28 -8.25
C MET A 321 -35.22 -6.97 -9.04
N PHE A 322 -35.13 -5.83 -8.35
CA PHE A 322 -35.12 -4.52 -8.99
C PHE A 322 -34.00 -4.40 -10.03
N LEU A 323 -32.77 -4.79 -9.71
CA LEU A 323 -31.65 -4.74 -10.66
C LEU A 323 -31.88 -5.64 -11.88
N LYS A 324 -32.47 -6.83 -11.69
CA LYS A 324 -32.81 -7.75 -12.80
C LYS A 324 -33.91 -7.22 -13.71
N MET A 325 -34.89 -6.50 -13.15
CA MET A 325 -36.00 -5.92 -13.90
C MET A 325 -35.66 -4.55 -14.50
N SER A 326 -34.60 -3.90 -14.03
CA SER A 326 -34.17 -2.59 -14.51
C SER A 326 -33.63 -2.67 -15.94
N PRO A 327 -33.89 -1.66 -16.79
CA PRO A 327 -33.19 -1.53 -18.06
C PRO A 327 -31.66 -1.48 -17.86
N PRO A 328 -30.85 -1.88 -18.87
CA PRO A 328 -29.40 -1.82 -18.76
C PRO A 328 -28.90 -0.41 -18.43
N PHE A 329 -28.03 -0.31 -17.42
CA PHE A 329 -27.36 0.92 -17.01
C PHE A 329 -25.85 0.77 -17.14
N THR A 330 -25.14 1.87 -17.35
CA THR A 330 -23.67 1.89 -17.52
C THR A 330 -22.97 2.64 -16.39
N VAL A 331 -23.72 3.34 -15.54
CA VAL A 331 -23.19 4.13 -14.43
C VAL A 331 -24.11 3.97 -13.23
N VAL A 332 -23.50 3.73 -12.07
CA VAL A 332 -24.15 3.81 -10.76
C VAL A 332 -23.69 5.08 -10.06
N ILE A 333 -24.62 5.88 -9.55
CA ILE A 333 -24.34 7.09 -8.79
C ILE A 333 -24.66 6.85 -7.31
N ASP A 334 -23.67 7.10 -6.46
CA ASP A 334 -23.84 7.18 -5.00
C ASP A 334 -24.49 8.52 -4.65
N GLY A 335 -25.81 8.50 -4.50
CA GLY A 335 -26.62 9.69 -4.24
C GLY A 335 -26.28 10.34 -2.91
N ALA A 336 -26.06 9.57 -1.85
CA ALA A 336 -25.73 10.14 -0.54
C ALA A 336 -24.39 10.90 -0.61
N ASN A 337 -23.38 10.31 -1.27
CA ASN A 337 -22.08 10.95 -1.45
C ASN A 337 -22.17 12.21 -2.33
N LEU A 338 -22.90 12.14 -3.45
CA LEU A 338 -23.04 13.25 -4.39
C LEU A 338 -23.71 14.48 -3.75
N PHE A 339 -24.72 14.29 -2.89
CA PHE A 339 -25.48 15.39 -2.30
C PHE A 339 -24.92 15.90 -0.98
N PHE A 340 -24.45 15.04 -0.08
CA PHE A 340 -24.14 15.43 1.30
C PHE A 340 -22.66 15.69 1.57
N ARG A 341 -21.74 15.35 0.65
CA ARG A 341 -20.29 15.56 0.84
C ARG A 341 -19.68 16.67 -0.03
N THR A 342 -20.52 17.49 -0.67
CA THR A 342 -20.06 18.71 -1.35
C THR A 342 -19.66 19.76 -0.30
N LYS A 343 -18.57 20.50 -0.52
CA LYS A 343 -18.11 21.53 0.43
C LYS A 343 -19.16 22.62 0.58
N SER A 344 -19.27 23.21 1.78
CA SER A 344 -20.34 24.13 2.20
C SER A 344 -20.54 25.37 1.31
N SER A 345 -19.59 25.72 0.43
CA SER A 345 -19.67 26.86 -0.47
C SER A 345 -20.28 26.56 -1.85
N SER A 346 -20.60 25.29 -2.17
CA SER A 346 -21.14 24.90 -3.47
C SER A 346 -22.57 24.37 -3.37
N ASN A 347 -23.46 24.78 -4.29
CA ASN A 347 -24.82 24.25 -4.36
C ASN A 347 -24.79 22.77 -4.79
N PRO A 348 -25.12 21.80 -3.91
CA PRO A 348 -25.03 20.38 -4.23
C PRO A 348 -25.91 19.97 -5.40
N PHE A 349 -27.06 20.64 -5.58
CA PHE A 349 -28.00 20.39 -6.68
C PHE A 349 -27.42 20.81 -8.02
N ALA A 350 -26.70 21.94 -8.08
CA ALA A 350 -26.05 22.39 -9.30
C ALA A 350 -24.94 21.43 -9.74
N ILE A 351 -24.18 20.91 -8.76
CA ILE A 351 -23.16 19.87 -9.00
C ILE A 351 -23.83 18.59 -9.52
N ALA A 352 -24.86 18.09 -8.83
CA ALA A 352 -25.55 16.87 -9.23
C ALA A 352 -26.15 17.00 -10.64
N LYS A 353 -26.81 18.12 -10.94
CA LYS A 353 -27.38 18.39 -12.27
C LYS A 353 -26.30 18.43 -13.36
N LYS A 354 -25.16 19.07 -13.09
CA LYS A 354 -24.05 19.10 -14.04
C LYS A 354 -23.44 17.71 -14.24
N THR A 355 -23.20 16.97 -13.15
CA THR A 355 -22.68 15.59 -13.19
C THR A 355 -23.58 14.67 -14.00
N VAL A 356 -24.90 14.71 -13.79
CA VAL A 356 -25.87 13.92 -14.55
C VAL A 356 -25.84 14.29 -16.02
N LYS A 357 -25.90 15.59 -16.33
CA LYS A 357 -25.84 16.05 -17.71
C LYS A 357 -24.54 15.63 -18.41
N ASP A 358 -23.39 15.79 -17.75
CA ASP A 358 -22.08 15.40 -18.29
C ASP A 358 -21.99 13.89 -18.57
N LEU A 359 -22.72 13.05 -17.83
CA LEU A 359 -22.82 11.61 -18.09
C LEU A 359 -23.77 11.30 -19.26
N GLU A 360 -24.92 11.96 -19.31
CA GLU A 360 -25.90 11.83 -20.39
C GLU A 360 -25.31 12.26 -21.74
N ASP A 361 -24.60 13.40 -21.77
CA ASP A 361 -23.91 13.92 -22.95
C ASP A 361 -22.82 12.94 -23.45
N ARG A 362 -22.32 12.05 -22.59
CA ARG A 362 -21.39 10.95 -22.93
C ARG A 362 -22.10 9.63 -23.25
N GLY A 363 -23.42 9.62 -23.32
CA GLY A 363 -24.24 8.45 -23.67
C GLY A 363 -24.42 7.45 -22.53
N HIS A 364 -24.12 7.81 -21.28
CA HIS A 364 -24.29 6.90 -20.15
C HIS A 364 -25.74 6.78 -19.70
N LYS A 365 -26.15 5.54 -19.39
CA LYS A 365 -27.42 5.22 -18.73
C LYS A 365 -27.21 5.13 -17.23
N ILE A 366 -28.00 5.88 -16.47
CA ILE A 366 -27.74 6.15 -15.04
C ILE A 366 -28.70 5.35 -14.16
N LEU A 367 -28.11 4.61 -13.20
CA LEU A 367 -28.77 4.11 -12.00
C LEU A 367 -28.33 4.97 -10.81
N LEU A 368 -29.29 5.55 -10.09
CA LEU A 368 -29.06 6.29 -8.86
C LEU A 368 -29.44 5.43 -7.67
N LEU A 369 -28.53 5.35 -6.70
CA LEU A 369 -28.80 4.76 -5.39
C LEU A 369 -28.80 5.87 -4.35
N GLY A 370 -29.90 5.99 -3.60
CA GLY A 370 -30.04 6.96 -2.54
C GLY A 370 -30.58 6.33 -1.26
N ARG A 371 -30.80 7.17 -0.26
CA ARG A 371 -31.40 6.80 1.02
C ARG A 371 -32.87 7.20 1.08
N ASN A 372 -33.69 6.46 1.82
CA ASN A 372 -35.13 6.75 1.93
C ASN A 372 -35.43 8.18 2.40
N HIS A 373 -34.64 8.75 3.32
CA HIS A 373 -34.79 10.15 3.73
C HIS A 373 -34.50 11.19 2.63
N MET A 374 -33.97 10.77 1.48
CA MET A 374 -33.76 11.62 0.30
C MET A 374 -35.00 11.66 -0.61
N ARG A 375 -35.92 10.69 -0.45
CA ARG A 375 -37.15 10.59 -1.23
C ARG A 375 -38.02 11.84 -1.01
N GLY A 376 -38.49 12.44 -2.11
CA GLY A 376 -39.37 13.62 -2.06
C GLY A 376 -38.66 14.96 -1.83
N LYS A 377 -37.33 15.00 -1.65
CA LYS A 377 -36.59 16.28 -1.63
C LYS A 377 -36.63 16.91 -3.03
N THR A 378 -37.26 18.07 -3.16
CA THR A 378 -37.55 18.77 -4.44
C THR A 378 -36.34 18.86 -5.36
N GLY A 379 -35.18 19.26 -4.84
CA GLY A 379 -33.96 19.34 -5.63
C GLY A 379 -33.44 17.97 -6.10
N PHE A 380 -33.56 16.92 -5.29
CA PHE A 380 -33.16 15.56 -5.67
C PHE A 380 -34.08 14.99 -6.75
N THR A 381 -35.40 15.07 -6.51
CA THR A 381 -36.42 14.63 -7.46
C THR A 381 -36.31 15.37 -8.80
N SER A 382 -35.95 16.66 -8.78
CA SER A 382 -35.79 17.44 -10.01
C SER A 382 -34.64 16.96 -10.91
N VAL A 383 -33.53 16.50 -10.30
CA VAL A 383 -32.35 16.06 -11.05
C VAL A 383 -32.54 14.66 -11.63
N PHE A 384 -33.24 13.79 -10.91
CA PHE A 384 -33.29 12.35 -11.21
C PHE A 384 -34.67 11.83 -11.64
N LYS A 385 -35.62 12.72 -11.96
CA LYS A 385 -37.01 12.38 -12.29
C LYS A 385 -37.15 11.31 -13.38
N ASN A 386 -36.21 11.29 -14.33
CA ASN A 386 -36.27 10.42 -15.51
C ASN A 386 -35.20 9.31 -15.49
N HIS A 387 -34.58 9.06 -14.34
CA HIS A 387 -33.51 8.08 -14.19
C HIS A 387 -33.95 6.91 -13.33
N ILE A 388 -33.31 5.77 -13.56
CA ILE A 388 -33.53 4.57 -12.74
C ILE A 388 -33.04 4.92 -11.33
N THR A 389 -33.94 4.88 -10.34
CA THR A 389 -33.64 5.30 -8.97
C THR A 389 -34.11 4.24 -7.99
N TYR A 390 -33.24 3.85 -7.07
CA TYR A 390 -33.58 2.98 -5.95
C TYR A 390 -33.17 3.64 -4.63
N PHE A 391 -34.04 3.54 -3.62
CA PHE A 391 -33.78 4.09 -2.30
C PHE A 391 -33.62 2.97 -1.28
N VAL A 392 -32.42 2.85 -0.73
CA VAL A 392 -32.10 1.96 0.38
C VAL A 392 -32.65 2.55 1.68
N ARG A 393 -33.12 1.71 2.59
CA ARG A 393 -33.59 2.11 3.92
C ARG A 393 -32.44 2.75 4.71
N ASP A 394 -32.76 3.72 5.56
CA ASP A 394 -31.76 4.55 6.24
C ASP A 394 -30.90 3.78 7.26
N ARG A 395 -31.39 2.64 7.73
CA ARG A 395 -30.70 1.79 8.72
C ARG A 395 -29.73 0.79 8.08
N SER A 396 -29.84 0.52 6.79
CA SER A 396 -29.06 -0.50 6.09
C SER A 396 -27.64 -0.01 5.75
N VAL A 397 -26.73 -0.92 5.48
CA VAL A 397 -25.34 -0.58 5.10
C VAL A 397 -25.26 -0.19 3.61
N ASP A 398 -25.26 1.12 3.29
CA ASP A 398 -25.32 1.63 1.90
C ASP A 398 -24.21 1.10 1.00
N ASP A 399 -22.98 1.09 1.53
CA ASP A 399 -21.77 0.77 0.76
C ASP A 399 -21.92 -0.58 0.03
N ALA A 400 -22.56 -1.56 0.69
CA ALA A 400 -22.77 -2.89 0.12
C ALA A 400 -23.74 -2.87 -1.07
N TYR A 401 -24.84 -2.11 -1.01
CA TYR A 401 -25.80 -1.98 -2.11
C TYR A 401 -25.18 -1.27 -3.32
N ILE A 402 -24.41 -0.20 -3.05
CA ILE A 402 -23.73 0.58 -4.09
C ILE A 402 -22.69 -0.26 -4.82
N ILE A 403 -21.82 -0.93 -4.07
CA ILE A 403 -20.80 -1.82 -4.62
C ILE A 403 -21.46 -2.98 -5.37
N TYR A 404 -22.51 -3.57 -4.81
CA TYR A 404 -23.23 -4.67 -5.47
C TYR A 404 -23.79 -4.27 -6.83
N ALA A 405 -24.51 -3.15 -6.92
CA ALA A 405 -25.07 -2.67 -8.18
C ALA A 405 -24.00 -2.37 -9.24
N ALA A 406 -22.90 -1.73 -8.83
CA ALA A 406 -21.84 -1.37 -9.75
C ALA A 406 -21.06 -2.59 -10.25
N VAL A 407 -20.79 -3.58 -9.39
CA VAL A 407 -20.12 -4.84 -9.80
C VAL A 407 -21.05 -5.73 -10.63
N SER A 408 -22.33 -5.84 -10.24
CA SER A 408 -23.30 -6.69 -10.94
C SER A 408 -23.70 -6.14 -12.31
N GLY A 409 -23.75 -4.80 -12.47
CA GLY A 409 -24.22 -4.12 -13.67
C GLY A 409 -23.43 -4.38 -14.96
N GLY A 410 -22.23 -4.96 -14.88
CA GLY A 410 -21.44 -5.38 -16.05
C GLY A 410 -19.96 -4.99 -15.95
N PRO A 411 -19.12 -5.49 -16.89
CA PRO A 411 -17.67 -5.29 -16.86
C PRO A 411 -17.22 -3.84 -17.13
N ASN A 412 -18.13 -2.97 -17.59
CA ASN A 412 -17.83 -1.57 -17.90
C ASN A 412 -18.64 -0.59 -17.03
N THR A 413 -19.40 -1.09 -16.06
CA THR A 413 -20.28 -0.25 -15.25
C THR A 413 -19.46 0.59 -14.28
N LEU A 414 -19.57 1.91 -14.41
CA LEU A 414 -18.82 2.86 -13.60
C LEU A 414 -19.55 3.16 -12.30
N LEU A 415 -18.79 3.53 -11.26
CA LEU A 415 -19.32 4.02 -9.99
C LEU A 415 -18.91 5.48 -9.79
N VAL A 416 -19.86 6.39 -9.72
CA VAL A 416 -19.61 7.80 -9.38
C VAL A 416 -19.76 7.97 -7.87
N SER A 417 -18.63 8.10 -7.18
CA SER A 417 -18.58 8.42 -5.75
C SER A 417 -17.21 9.01 -5.40
N ASN A 418 -17.18 9.96 -4.45
CA ASN A 418 -15.95 10.43 -3.83
C ASN A 418 -15.57 9.63 -2.57
N ASP A 419 -16.34 8.58 -2.20
CA ASP A 419 -15.96 7.69 -1.11
C ASP A 419 -15.00 6.61 -1.60
N PHE A 420 -13.88 6.39 -0.91
CA PHE A 420 -12.96 5.30 -1.23
C PHE A 420 -13.33 3.97 -0.53
N TYR A 421 -14.47 3.92 0.17
CA TYR A 421 -15.01 2.74 0.84
C TYR A 421 -13.99 2.11 1.78
N GLY A 422 -13.22 2.94 2.50
CA GLY A 422 -12.09 2.50 3.32
C GLY A 422 -12.50 1.56 4.45
N THR A 423 -13.56 1.93 5.18
CA THR A 423 -14.14 1.10 6.25
C THR A 423 -14.71 -0.21 5.71
N TYR A 424 -15.40 -0.15 4.56
CA TYR A 424 -15.95 -1.33 3.90
C TYR A 424 -14.84 -2.32 3.51
N TYR A 425 -13.77 -1.81 2.89
CA TYR A 425 -12.59 -2.59 2.54
C TYR A 425 -11.91 -3.23 3.75
N ALA A 426 -11.68 -2.46 4.82
CA ALA A 426 -10.97 -2.94 6.01
C ALA A 426 -11.67 -4.15 6.64
N ARG A 427 -13.00 -4.21 6.52
CA ARG A 427 -13.81 -5.30 7.07
C ARG A 427 -13.98 -6.47 6.07
N MET A 428 -13.58 -6.33 4.80
CA MET A 428 -13.80 -7.34 3.74
C MET A 428 -12.91 -8.56 3.98
N PRO A 429 -13.37 -9.78 3.63
CA PRO A 429 -12.51 -10.96 3.57
C PRO A 429 -11.25 -10.69 2.74
N GLN A 430 -10.11 -11.16 3.23
CA GLN A 430 -8.79 -10.83 2.69
C GLN A 430 -8.65 -11.28 1.23
N GLU A 431 -9.20 -12.43 0.90
CA GLU A 431 -9.25 -13.02 -0.44
C GLU A 431 -9.97 -12.15 -1.49
N SER A 432 -10.94 -11.33 -1.07
CA SER A 432 -11.75 -10.49 -1.99
C SER A 432 -11.21 -9.07 -2.13
N ARG A 433 -10.30 -8.65 -1.25
CA ARG A 433 -9.75 -7.29 -1.22
C ARG A 433 -8.95 -6.94 -2.48
N ALA A 434 -8.19 -7.89 -3.02
CA ALA A 434 -7.42 -7.67 -4.26
C ALA A 434 -8.35 -7.37 -5.45
N ALA A 435 -9.36 -8.21 -5.66
CA ALA A 435 -10.38 -8.01 -6.69
C ALA A 435 -11.12 -6.68 -6.48
N PHE A 436 -11.51 -6.36 -5.24
CA PHE A 436 -12.15 -5.08 -4.93
C PHE A 436 -11.28 -3.88 -5.30
N ARG A 437 -9.97 -3.92 -5.00
CA ARG A 437 -9.07 -2.81 -5.37
C ARG A 437 -8.88 -2.68 -6.86
N LYS A 438 -8.63 -3.80 -7.56
CA LYS A 438 -8.54 -3.81 -9.02
C LYS A 438 -9.80 -3.21 -9.65
N TRP A 439 -10.98 -3.61 -9.18
CA TRP A 439 -12.27 -3.08 -9.60
C TRP A 439 -12.40 -1.59 -9.30
N GLN A 440 -12.22 -1.19 -8.05
CA GLN A 440 -12.41 0.19 -7.61
C GLN A 440 -11.56 1.15 -8.44
N LEU A 441 -10.29 0.82 -8.62
CA LEU A 441 -9.34 1.65 -9.33
C LEU A 441 -9.65 1.80 -10.83
N SER A 442 -10.42 0.87 -11.41
CA SER A 442 -10.77 0.86 -12.84
C SER A 442 -12.22 1.25 -13.14
N HIS A 443 -13.09 1.33 -12.12
CA HIS A 443 -14.52 1.59 -12.28
C HIS A 443 -15.00 2.81 -11.49
N GLN A 444 -14.29 3.22 -10.44
CA GLN A 444 -14.67 4.39 -9.65
C GLN A 444 -14.27 5.69 -10.36
N VAL A 445 -15.25 6.57 -10.52
CA VAL A 445 -15.13 7.92 -11.06
C VAL A 445 -15.18 8.89 -9.88
N VAL A 446 -14.08 9.61 -9.66
CA VAL A 446 -13.92 10.60 -8.58
C VAL A 446 -13.99 12.01 -9.19
N GLY A 447 -14.72 12.91 -8.53
CA GLY A 447 -14.79 14.31 -8.94
C GLY A 447 -13.53 15.09 -8.55
N THR A 448 -12.99 15.90 -9.46
CA THR A 448 -11.81 16.75 -9.19
C THR A 448 -12.18 18.17 -8.72
N GLY A 449 -11.49 18.67 -7.70
CA GLY A 449 -11.50 20.09 -7.29
C GLY A 449 -12.78 20.62 -6.63
N TYR A 450 -12.83 21.94 -6.46
CA TYR A 450 -13.89 22.73 -5.80
C TYR A 450 -15.32 22.53 -6.35
N LEU A 451 -15.49 21.85 -7.49
CA LEU A 451 -16.78 21.73 -8.16
C LEU A 451 -17.32 20.29 -8.27
N ALA A 452 -16.57 19.25 -7.92
CA ALA A 452 -17.00 17.83 -7.98
C ALA A 452 -17.70 17.39 -9.30
N ALA A 453 -17.68 18.21 -10.34
CA ALA A 453 -18.49 18.06 -11.56
C ALA A 453 -17.65 17.69 -12.78
N ASN A 454 -16.32 17.90 -12.74
CA ASN A 454 -15.45 17.44 -13.81
C ASN A 454 -15.14 15.96 -13.56
N LEU A 455 -15.94 15.09 -14.20
CA LEU A 455 -15.80 13.66 -14.12
C LEU A 455 -14.56 13.18 -14.87
N VAL A 456 -13.70 12.49 -14.13
CA VAL A 456 -12.51 11.82 -14.65
C VAL A 456 -12.82 10.34 -14.78
N LEU A 457 -13.00 9.89 -16.01
CA LEU A 457 -13.24 8.48 -16.28
C LEU A 457 -11.93 7.70 -16.16
N PRO A 458 -11.89 6.55 -15.46
CA PRO A 458 -10.73 5.69 -15.45
C PRO A 458 -10.56 5.03 -16.82
N GLU A 459 -9.61 5.55 -17.61
CA GLU A 459 -9.24 5.02 -18.93
C GLU A 459 -8.21 3.87 -18.86
N PHE A 460 -7.65 3.61 -17.68
CA PHE A 460 -6.64 2.56 -17.45
C PHE A 460 -6.73 1.99 -16.05
N SER A 461 -6.20 0.78 -15.85
CA SER A 461 -6.09 0.16 -14.52
C SER A 461 -4.74 0.51 -13.88
N PRO A 462 -4.69 1.14 -12.70
CA PRO A 462 -3.43 1.56 -12.07
C PRO A 462 -2.72 0.40 -11.34
N ILE A 463 -2.51 -0.71 -12.05
CA ILE A 463 -1.81 -1.92 -11.60
C ILE A 463 -0.57 -2.16 -12.48
N CYS A 464 0.33 -3.06 -12.05
CA CYS A 464 1.45 -3.48 -12.89
C CYS A 464 0.94 -4.07 -14.22
N GLN A 465 1.36 -3.50 -15.34
CA GLN A 465 0.90 -3.93 -16.65
C GLN A 465 1.84 -3.55 -17.78
N LYS A 466 1.76 -4.29 -18.89
CA LYS A 466 2.36 -3.88 -20.16
C LYS A 466 1.49 -2.84 -20.85
N SER A 467 2.10 -1.96 -21.63
CA SER A 467 1.40 -1.03 -22.54
C SER A 467 0.48 -1.76 -23.52
N GLU A 468 -0.42 -1.01 -24.15
CA GLU A 468 -1.33 -1.54 -25.19
C GLU A 468 -0.60 -2.37 -26.26
N ASP A 469 0.51 -1.83 -26.76
CA ASP A 469 1.39 -2.45 -27.76
C ASP A 469 2.33 -3.54 -27.20
N GLY A 470 2.29 -3.81 -25.89
CA GLY A 470 3.11 -4.81 -25.21
C GLY A 470 4.60 -4.48 -25.05
N SER A 471 5.06 -3.33 -25.52
CA SER A 471 6.49 -3.02 -25.65
C SER A 471 7.14 -2.35 -24.43
N ALA A 472 6.34 -1.90 -23.45
CA ALA A 472 6.82 -1.32 -22.20
C ALA A 472 6.06 -1.87 -20.99
N LEU A 473 6.77 -2.19 -19.92
CA LEU A 473 6.19 -2.56 -18.62
C LEU A 473 6.06 -1.29 -17.75
N HIS A 474 4.93 -1.14 -17.08
CA HIS A 474 4.65 -0.04 -16.18
C HIS A 474 4.29 -0.59 -14.81
N ILE A 475 5.07 -0.24 -13.79
CA ILE A 475 4.88 -0.72 -12.42
C ILE A 475 4.47 0.47 -11.53
N PRO A 476 3.32 0.42 -10.83
CA PRO A 476 2.92 1.45 -9.89
C PRO A 476 3.92 1.59 -8.73
N ILE A 477 4.17 2.82 -8.29
CA ILE A 477 5.08 3.14 -7.18
C ILE A 477 4.29 3.67 -5.98
N VAL A 478 4.65 3.23 -4.79
CA VAL A 478 4.07 3.65 -3.51
C VAL A 478 5.15 4.19 -2.56
N PRO A 479 4.79 5.02 -1.57
CA PRO A 479 5.72 5.44 -0.51
C PRO A 479 6.24 4.23 0.27
N ASN A 480 7.47 4.30 0.77
CA ASN A 480 8.09 3.21 1.54
C ASN A 480 7.30 2.87 2.82
N SER A 481 6.69 3.89 3.43
CA SER A 481 5.88 3.76 4.65
C SER A 481 4.49 3.16 4.42
N SER A 482 4.08 2.92 3.18
CA SER A 482 2.71 2.53 2.85
C SER A 482 2.65 1.21 2.08
N ARG A 483 2.20 0.15 2.78
CA ARG A 483 1.79 -1.11 2.15
C ARG A 483 0.45 -1.00 1.42
N ASN A 484 -0.36 0.01 1.74
CA ASN A 484 -1.75 0.17 1.29
C ASN A 484 -1.96 1.55 0.67
N SER A 485 -1.56 1.74 -0.59
CA SER A 485 -1.88 2.98 -1.30
C SER A 485 -3.12 2.81 -2.17
N PHE A 486 -4.06 3.76 -2.05
CA PHE A 486 -5.27 3.84 -2.88
C PHE A 486 -4.99 4.43 -4.26
N SER A 487 -3.79 4.97 -4.49
CA SER A 487 -3.37 5.52 -5.78
C SER A 487 -1.86 5.49 -5.87
N PRO A 488 -1.28 5.10 -7.03
CA PRO A 488 0.16 5.21 -7.20
C PRO A 488 0.63 6.64 -7.06
N SER A 489 1.73 6.85 -6.34
CA SER A 489 2.42 8.14 -6.30
C SER A 489 3.14 8.42 -7.61
N GLY A 490 3.52 7.37 -8.33
CA GLY A 490 4.18 7.44 -9.63
C GLY A 490 4.25 6.05 -10.28
N TRP A 491 5.03 5.94 -11.36
CA TRP A 491 5.17 4.73 -12.15
C TRP A 491 6.62 4.50 -12.54
N LEU A 492 7.11 3.27 -12.45
CA LEU A 492 8.36 2.84 -13.07
C LEU A 492 8.05 2.34 -14.49
N CYS A 493 8.53 3.05 -15.50
CA CYS A 493 8.40 2.69 -16.91
C CYS A 493 9.67 1.96 -17.36
N ILE A 494 9.53 0.71 -17.79
CA ILE A 494 10.62 -0.15 -18.24
C ILE A 494 10.40 -0.50 -19.72
N GLN A 495 11.37 -0.15 -20.55
CA GLN A 495 11.41 -0.43 -21.98
C GLN A 495 12.59 -1.35 -22.27
N ARG A 496 12.33 -2.51 -22.88
CA ARG A 496 13.35 -3.46 -23.31
C ARG A 496 13.60 -3.34 -24.82
N ASN A 497 14.75 -3.81 -25.28
CA ASN A 497 15.17 -3.80 -26.67
C ASN A 497 15.19 -2.40 -27.32
N VAL A 498 15.55 -1.36 -26.54
CA VAL A 498 15.68 0.00 -27.06
C VAL A 498 16.98 0.18 -27.85
N THR A 499 16.96 1.03 -28.87
CA THR A 499 18.18 1.44 -29.59
C THR A 499 19.01 2.43 -28.76
N LYS A 500 20.31 2.57 -29.08
CA LYS A 500 21.18 3.57 -28.42
C LYS A 500 20.63 5.00 -28.57
N GLU A 501 20.05 5.32 -29.71
CA GLU A 501 19.44 6.62 -30.00
C GLU A 501 18.15 6.86 -29.19
N GLN A 502 17.30 5.85 -29.06
CA GLN A 502 16.12 5.92 -28.19
C GLN A 502 16.53 6.11 -26.72
N LYS A 503 17.60 5.43 -26.29
CA LYS A 503 18.15 5.57 -24.95
C LYS A 503 18.71 6.98 -24.69
N SER A 504 19.43 7.60 -25.64
CA SER A 504 19.96 8.96 -25.50
C SER A 504 18.86 10.04 -25.51
N LYS A 505 17.83 9.90 -26.35
CA LYS A 505 16.65 10.80 -26.34
C LYS A 505 15.85 10.68 -25.04
N SER A 506 15.84 9.49 -24.42
CA SER A 506 15.15 9.29 -23.14
C SER A 506 15.81 10.02 -21.97
N SER A 507 17.13 10.27 -22.01
CA SER A 507 17.86 10.93 -20.92
C SER A 507 17.71 12.45 -20.89
N THR A 508 17.31 13.09 -21.99
CA THR A 508 17.21 14.55 -22.10
C THR A 508 15.84 15.12 -21.76
N LEU A 509 14.82 14.26 -21.59
CA LEU A 509 13.41 14.68 -21.55
C LEU A 509 12.81 14.84 -20.14
N TRP A 510 13.56 14.60 -19.06
CA TRP A 510 13.01 14.65 -17.70
C TRP A 510 13.99 15.17 -16.64
N PRO A 511 13.51 15.96 -15.67
CA PRO A 511 14.35 16.41 -14.56
C PRO A 511 14.75 15.23 -13.67
N VAL A 512 15.99 15.24 -13.21
CA VAL A 512 16.63 14.26 -12.29
C VAL A 512 16.02 14.28 -10.89
N ARG A 513 14.85 14.91 -10.68
CA ARG A 513 14.29 15.06 -9.32
C ARG A 513 13.89 13.70 -8.76
N LYS A 514 14.56 13.33 -7.67
CA LYS A 514 14.08 12.33 -6.70
C LYS A 514 12.62 12.64 -6.40
N PHE A 515 11.79 11.60 -6.43
CA PHE A 515 10.42 11.71 -5.96
C PHE A 515 10.50 11.98 -4.44
N ASP A 516 10.32 13.22 -3.99
CA ASP A 516 10.15 13.52 -2.58
C ASP A 516 8.75 13.05 -2.15
N VAL A 517 8.65 11.76 -1.80
CA VAL A 517 7.39 11.11 -1.38
C VAL A 517 7.10 11.33 0.11
N GLU A 518 7.90 12.15 0.81
CA GLU A 518 7.91 12.15 2.27
C GLU A 518 6.63 12.69 2.93
N ASP A 519 5.72 13.36 2.21
CA ASP A 519 4.52 13.91 2.88
C ASP A 519 3.29 14.11 1.98
N VAL A 520 2.97 13.12 1.15
CA VAL A 520 1.75 13.19 0.33
C VAL A 520 0.64 12.40 1.02
N ASP A 521 -0.17 13.11 1.82
CA ASP A 521 -1.45 12.66 2.37
C ASP A 521 -2.21 11.79 1.34
N ARG A 522 -2.85 10.70 1.80
CA ARG A 522 -3.41 9.62 0.94
C ARG A 522 -4.45 10.11 -0.08
N HIS A 523 -4.99 11.31 0.10
CA HIS A 523 -5.92 11.98 -0.80
C HIS A 523 -5.27 12.95 -1.80
N PHE A 524 -3.98 13.23 -1.63
CA PHE A 524 -3.29 14.39 -2.20
C PHE A 524 -2.51 14.05 -3.48
N ALA A 525 -2.03 12.82 -3.67
CA ALA A 525 -1.25 12.44 -4.87
C ALA A 525 -2.08 12.52 -6.17
N PHE A 526 -3.28 11.91 -6.16
CA PHE A 526 -4.20 11.97 -7.29
C PHE A 526 -4.73 13.40 -7.51
N ARG A 527 -4.99 14.14 -6.42
CA ARG A 527 -5.41 15.56 -6.48
C ARG A 527 -4.32 16.46 -7.06
N ASN A 528 -3.08 16.34 -6.61
CA ASN A 528 -1.96 17.12 -7.13
C ASN A 528 -1.66 16.80 -8.58
N HIS A 529 -1.75 15.53 -8.99
CA HIS A 529 -1.59 15.19 -10.40
C HIS A 529 -2.72 15.79 -11.25
N ALA A 530 -3.97 15.71 -10.79
CA ALA A 530 -5.10 16.35 -11.47
C ALA A 530 -4.97 17.89 -11.53
N ILE A 531 -4.42 18.52 -10.47
CA ILE A 531 -4.13 19.97 -10.43
C ILE A 531 -3.02 20.33 -11.43
N GLN A 532 -1.90 19.60 -11.43
CA GLN A 532 -0.78 19.82 -12.35
C GLN A 532 -1.15 19.60 -13.82
N VAL A 533 -1.99 18.59 -14.10
CA VAL A 533 -2.53 18.34 -15.44
C VAL A 533 -3.47 19.47 -15.85
N ARG A 534 -4.31 19.98 -14.94
CA ARG A 534 -5.17 21.14 -15.19
C ARG A 534 -4.36 22.40 -15.48
N GLU A 535 -3.31 22.70 -14.72
CA GLU A 535 -2.41 23.83 -14.95
C GLU A 535 -1.70 23.73 -16.31
N LYS A 536 -1.31 22.51 -16.72
CA LYS A 536 -0.76 22.26 -18.06
C LYS A 536 -1.77 22.44 -19.18
N ILE A 537 -3.03 22.08 -18.98
CA ILE A 537 -4.10 22.28 -19.97
C ILE A 537 -4.48 23.77 -20.06
N GLU A 538 -4.55 24.48 -18.94
CA GLU A 538 -4.85 25.92 -18.90
C GLU A 538 -3.71 26.75 -19.53
N SER A 539 -2.44 26.40 -19.27
CA SER A 539 -1.29 27.03 -19.94
C SER A 539 -1.22 26.70 -21.45
N SER A 540 -1.55 25.48 -21.86
CA SER A 540 -1.68 25.09 -23.28
C SER A 540 -2.79 25.88 -24.00
N LYS A 541 -3.95 26.07 -23.35
CA LYS A 541 -5.08 26.87 -23.87
C LYS A 541 -4.75 28.36 -23.96
N ASN A 542 -4.00 28.89 -23.00
CA ASN A 542 -3.53 30.28 -23.04
C ASN A 542 -2.47 30.49 -24.13
N ASN A 543 -1.59 29.52 -24.36
CA ASN A 543 -0.66 29.55 -25.49
C ASN A 543 -1.37 29.43 -26.84
N THR A 544 -2.42 28.60 -26.98
CA THR A 544 -3.20 28.54 -28.23
C THR A 544 -4.05 29.78 -28.47
N LYS A 545 -4.53 30.47 -27.42
CA LYS A 545 -5.15 31.81 -27.55
C LYS A 545 -4.14 32.89 -27.93
N SER A 546 -2.93 32.86 -27.35
CA SER A 546 -1.84 33.77 -27.71
C SER A 546 -1.41 33.59 -29.17
N VAL A 547 -1.27 32.33 -29.62
CA VAL A 547 -0.92 32.01 -31.01
C VAL A 547 -2.06 32.35 -31.98
N LYS A 548 -3.34 32.15 -31.62
CA LYS A 548 -4.48 32.60 -32.44
C LYS A 548 -4.60 34.13 -32.51
N ASN A 549 -4.22 34.84 -31.44
CA ASN A 549 -4.17 36.31 -31.46
C ASN A 549 -2.96 36.85 -32.24
N LEU A 550 -1.87 36.08 -32.36
CA LEU A 550 -0.72 36.39 -33.22
C LEU A 550 -0.96 36.07 -34.70
N ILE A 551 -1.83 35.11 -35.02
CA ILE A 551 -2.17 34.74 -36.40
C ILE A 551 -3.31 35.61 -36.97
N ASN A 552 -4.10 36.29 -36.12
CA ASN A 552 -5.15 37.23 -36.54
C ASN A 552 -4.68 38.69 -36.66
N VAL A 553 -3.36 38.94 -36.70
CA VAL A 553 -2.78 40.23 -37.06
C VAL A 553 -1.84 40.02 -38.24
N ASN A 554 -2.43 39.94 -39.43
CA ASN A 554 -1.93 40.45 -40.72
C ASN A 554 -2.97 40.20 -41.81
#